data_AF-A0A5C6CNH9-F1
#
_entry.id   AF-A0A5C6CNH9-F1
#
_cell.length_a   1.000
_cell.length_b   1.000
_cell.length_c   1.000
_cell.angle_alpha   90.00
_cell.angle_beta   90.00
_cell.angle_gamma   90.00
#
_symmetry.space_group_name_H-M   'P 1'
#
loop_
_entity.id
_entity.type
_entity.pdbx_description
1 polymer ?
#
loop_
_entity_poly.entity_id
_entity_poly.type
_entity_poly.pdbx_seq_one_letter_code
_entity_poly.pdbx_strand_id
1 'polypeptide(L)'
;MSHSSLPNNYSAAALGNFSVSSQPSSASEPVVDRRTSNAGATGGERRQFGSAHNELTDNGRQLAIAIDQYKLEHHRRYITCDEMLTVIEKLGYSK
;
A
#
# COMPACT_ATOMS: atom_id res chain seq x y z
N MET A 1 -5.64 -54.78 11.51
CA MET A 1 -6.38 -53.63 10.98
C MET A 1 -7.55 -53.37 11.90
N SER A 2 -7.53 -52.29 12.67
CA SER A 2 -8.68 -51.60 13.27
C SER A 2 -8.15 -50.45 14.13
N HIS A 3 -8.27 -49.22 13.63
CA HIS A 3 -7.86 -48.00 14.32
C HIS A 3 -9.01 -47.54 15.22
N SER A 4 -8.79 -47.55 16.53
CA SER A 4 -9.71 -47.01 17.51
C SER A 4 -9.55 -45.49 17.59
N SER A 5 -10.47 -44.73 16.98
CA SER A 5 -10.56 -43.27 17.19
C SER A 5 -11.70 -42.95 18.14
N LEU A 6 -11.35 -42.46 19.33
CA LEU A 6 -12.27 -41.83 20.28
C LEU A 6 -12.71 -40.46 19.73
N PRO A 7 -13.95 -40.02 20.00
CA PRO A 7 -14.43 -38.71 19.57
C PRO A 7 -13.78 -37.59 20.38
N ASN A 8 -13.24 -36.60 19.66
CA ASN A 8 -12.59 -35.44 20.24
C ASN A 8 -13.65 -34.49 20.83
N ASN A 9 -13.62 -34.37 22.15
CA ASN A 9 -14.56 -33.59 22.95
C ASN A 9 -14.06 -32.14 23.04
N TYR A 10 -14.63 -31.26 22.23
CA TYR A 10 -14.49 -29.81 22.40
C TYR A 10 -15.87 -29.16 22.55
N SER A 11 -16.38 -29.17 23.78
CA SER A 11 -17.31 -28.15 24.29
C SER A 11 -16.48 -27.06 24.96
N ALA A 12 -16.78 -25.76 24.99
CA ALA A 12 -17.82 -24.90 24.42
C ALA A 12 -17.39 -23.44 24.71
N ALA A 13 -18.16 -22.47 24.23
CA ALA A 13 -18.07 -21.00 24.44
C ALA A 13 -17.20 -20.28 23.39
N ALA A 14 -17.64 -19.24 22.68
CA ALA A 14 -18.79 -18.36 22.87
C ALA A 14 -18.94 -17.44 21.64
N LEU A 15 -20.20 -17.15 21.28
CA LEU A 15 -20.70 -15.93 20.64
C LEU A 15 -20.34 -15.62 19.17
N GLY A 16 -21.37 -15.67 18.32
CA GLY A 16 -21.42 -14.96 17.03
C GLY A 16 -22.45 -15.56 16.07
N ASN A 17 -23.72 -15.17 16.19
CA ASN A 17 -24.73 -15.49 15.18
C ASN A 17 -24.41 -14.74 13.87
N PHE A 18 -23.60 -15.32 12.99
CA PHE A 18 -23.45 -14.84 11.62
C PHE A 18 -24.61 -15.37 10.78
N SER A 19 -25.72 -14.63 10.79
CA SER A 19 -26.83 -14.87 9.86
C SER A 19 -26.37 -14.52 8.45
N VAL A 20 -26.04 -15.54 7.66
CA VAL A 20 -25.82 -15.40 6.22
C VAL A 20 -27.19 -15.20 5.55
N SER A 21 -27.55 -13.96 5.27
CA SER A 21 -28.71 -13.67 4.44
C SER A 21 -28.40 -14.12 3.00
N SER A 22 -28.98 -15.25 2.61
CA SER A 22 -28.95 -15.71 1.22
C SER A 22 -29.82 -14.76 0.39
N GLN A 23 -29.17 -13.86 -0.35
CA GLN A 23 -29.86 -12.90 -1.22
C GLN A 23 -30.34 -13.63 -2.49
N PRO A 24 -31.58 -13.39 -2.96
CA PRO A 24 -32.15 -14.11 -4.09
C PRO A 24 -31.45 -13.74 -5.41
N SER A 25 -31.14 -14.79 -6.16
CA SER A 25 -30.69 -14.80 -7.55
C SER A 25 -31.46 -13.76 -8.38
N SER A 26 -30.82 -12.63 -8.67
CA SER A 26 -31.37 -11.60 -9.56
C SER A 26 -30.49 -11.53 -10.80
N ALA A 27 -31.10 -11.92 -11.91
CA ALA A 27 -30.78 -11.61 -13.29
C ALA A 27 -29.31 -11.73 -13.72
N SER A 28 -29.09 -12.54 -14.76
CA SER A 28 -27.85 -12.59 -15.53
C SER A 28 -27.48 -11.20 -16.07
N GLU A 29 -26.72 -10.43 -15.28
CA GLU A 29 -26.01 -9.27 -15.80
C GLU A 29 -24.94 -9.76 -16.78
N PRO A 30 -24.80 -9.15 -17.98
CA PRO A 30 -23.73 -9.53 -18.89
C PRO A 30 -22.39 -9.28 -18.19
N VAL A 31 -21.50 -10.26 -18.23
CA VAL A 31 -20.11 -10.11 -17.75
C VAL A 31 -19.48 -8.96 -18.53
N VAL A 32 -19.37 -7.81 -17.88
CA VAL A 32 -18.74 -6.63 -18.46
C VAL A 32 -17.24 -6.90 -18.57
N ASP A 33 -16.74 -7.01 -19.81
CA ASP A 33 -15.30 -7.08 -20.08
C ASP A 33 -14.66 -5.73 -19.72
N ARG A 34 -14.00 -5.69 -18.56
CA ARG A 34 -13.37 -4.46 -18.02
C ARG A 34 -12.13 -4.00 -18.80
N ARG A 35 -11.71 -4.73 -19.84
CA ARG A 35 -10.53 -4.38 -20.65
C ARG A 35 -10.88 -3.42 -21.77
N THR A 36 -12.15 -3.39 -22.20
CA THR A 36 -12.62 -2.49 -23.26
C THR A 36 -12.92 -1.07 -22.76
N SER A 37 -13.26 -0.90 -21.48
CA SER A 37 -13.68 0.40 -20.92
C SER A 37 -12.54 1.37 -20.57
N ASN A 38 -11.30 1.06 -20.91
CA ASN A 38 -10.17 1.93 -20.60
C ASN A 38 -9.15 2.09 -21.74
N ALA A 39 -9.62 2.39 -22.95
CA ALA A 39 -8.77 2.84 -24.05
C ALA A 39 -8.46 4.36 -23.98
N GLY A 40 -8.45 4.96 -22.79
CA GLY A 40 -8.40 6.42 -22.67
C GLY A 40 -8.03 7.04 -21.33
N ALA A 41 -7.67 6.27 -20.29
CA ALA A 41 -7.01 6.88 -19.13
C ALA A 41 -5.56 7.21 -19.51
N THR A 42 -5.39 8.40 -20.10
CA THR A 42 -4.14 9.16 -20.11
C THR A 42 -3.43 8.91 -18.79
N GLY A 43 -2.21 8.38 -18.85
CA GLY A 43 -1.44 7.93 -17.69
C GLY A 43 -1.43 8.99 -16.60
N GLY A 44 -2.38 8.85 -15.67
CA GLY A 44 -2.45 9.68 -14.48
C GLY A 44 -1.12 9.52 -13.76
N GLU A 45 -0.55 10.65 -13.36
CA GLU A 45 0.77 10.73 -12.77
C GLU A 45 0.92 9.66 -11.69
N ARG A 46 1.74 8.64 -11.96
CA ARG A 46 1.99 7.50 -11.06
C ARG A 46 2.91 7.91 -9.90
N ARG A 47 2.63 9.06 -9.29
CA ARG A 47 3.33 9.55 -8.10
C ARG A 47 2.29 10.06 -7.13
N GLN A 48 1.76 9.14 -6.33
CA GLN A 48 0.98 9.47 -5.14
C GLN A 48 1.75 10.36 -4.13
N PHE A 49 3.07 10.55 -4.32
CA PHE A 49 3.92 11.43 -3.53
C PHE A 49 4.34 12.72 -4.25
N GLY A 50 3.96 12.91 -5.53
CA GLY A 50 4.38 14.09 -6.31
C GLY A 50 3.76 15.40 -5.81
N SER A 51 2.58 15.32 -5.20
CA SER A 51 1.88 16.49 -4.65
C SER A 51 2.22 16.81 -3.19
N ALA A 52 3.11 16.05 -2.55
CA ALA A 52 3.42 16.21 -1.12
C ALA A 52 4.38 17.38 -0.83
N HIS A 53 4.96 18.06 -1.83
CA HIS A 53 5.89 19.16 -1.59
C HIS A 53 5.22 20.52 -1.30
N ASN A 54 3.89 20.60 -1.40
CA ASN A 54 3.14 21.85 -1.24
C ASN A 54 2.79 22.16 0.23
N GLU A 55 2.67 21.13 1.08
CA GLU A 55 2.38 21.27 2.52
C GLU A 55 3.64 21.24 3.40
N LEU A 56 4.82 21.09 2.79
CA LEU A 56 6.10 21.12 3.49
C LEU A 56 6.58 22.56 3.67
N THR A 57 7.21 22.83 4.81
CA THR A 57 7.97 24.05 5.04
C THR A 57 9.09 24.18 3.99
N ASP A 58 9.60 25.39 3.75
CA ASP A 58 10.66 25.60 2.76
C ASP A 58 11.88 24.69 3.00
N ASN A 59 12.27 24.52 4.27
CA ASN A 59 13.31 23.59 4.70
C ASN A 59 12.98 22.13 4.35
N GLY A 60 11.73 21.71 4.60
CA GLY A 60 11.27 20.37 4.25
C GLY A 60 11.30 20.13 2.74
N ARG A 61 10.90 21.13 1.95
CA ARG A 61 10.94 21.04 0.48
C ARG A 61 12.38 20.92 -0.03
N GLN A 62 13.29 21.72 0.51
CA GLN A 62 14.71 21.66 0.15
C GLN A 62 15.31 20.27 0.46
N LEU A 63 15.00 19.72 1.64
CA LEU A 63 15.42 18.37 2.01
C LEU A 63 14.85 17.31 1.06
N ALA A 64 13.56 17.39 0.72
CA ALA A 64 12.93 16.43 -0.17
C ALA A 64 13.56 16.43 -1.57
N ILE A 65 13.87 17.61 -2.12
CA ILE A 65 14.56 17.75 -3.40
C ILE A 65 15.95 17.13 -3.33
N ALA A 66 16.72 17.40 -2.27
CA ALA A 66 18.06 16.87 -2.11
C ALA A 66 18.07 15.34 -2.01
N ILE A 67 17.09 14.76 -1.30
CA ILE A 67 16.93 13.29 -1.21
C ILE A 67 16.61 12.69 -2.59
N ASP A 68 15.74 13.32 -3.37
CA ASP A 68 15.38 12.81 -4.68
C ASP A 68 16.53 12.90 -5.68
N GLN A 69 17.34 13.96 -5.62
CA GLN A 69 18.59 14.06 -6.38
C GLN A 69 19.56 12.93 -5.99
N TYR A 70 19.75 12.71 -4.68
CA TYR A 70 20.61 11.65 -4.18
C TYR A 70 20.20 10.26 -4.71
N LYS A 71 18.89 9.95 -4.68
CA LYS A 71 18.36 8.69 -5.21
C LYS A 71 18.63 8.51 -6.71
N LEU A 72 18.51 9.59 -7.49
CA LEU A 72 18.76 9.57 -8.93
C LEU A 72 20.24 9.35 -9.23
N GLU A 73 21.13 10.05 -8.54
CA GLU A 73 22.59 9.92 -8.67
C GLU A 73 23.07 8.50 -8.36
N HIS A 74 22.49 7.87 -7.32
CA HIS A 74 22.88 6.55 -6.88
C HIS A 74 22.10 5.42 -7.57
N HIS A 75 21.17 5.76 -8.48
CA HIS A 75 20.31 4.82 -9.21
C HIS A 75 19.54 3.83 -8.28
N ARG A 76 19.05 4.32 -7.14
CA ARG A 76 18.32 3.51 -6.14
C ARG A 76 16.94 4.04 -5.85
N ARG A 77 16.04 3.14 -5.47
CA ARG A 77 14.64 3.46 -5.13
C ARG A 77 14.46 3.90 -3.67
N TYR A 78 15.38 3.51 -2.79
CA TYR A 78 15.31 3.74 -1.34
C TYR A 78 16.64 4.33 -0.84
N ILE A 79 16.58 5.06 0.27
CA ILE A 79 17.73 5.66 0.97
C ILE A 79 17.85 5.02 2.36
N THR A 80 19.06 4.74 2.83
CA THR A 80 19.34 4.26 4.19
C THR A 80 19.38 5.41 5.19
N CYS A 81 19.40 5.11 6.49
CA CYS A 81 19.50 6.14 7.52
C CYS A 81 20.80 6.95 7.43
N ASP A 82 21.94 6.30 7.17
CA ASP A 82 23.24 6.98 7.03
C ASP A 82 23.29 7.85 5.78
N GLU A 83 22.69 7.39 4.69
CA GLU A 83 22.57 8.17 3.46
C GLU A 83 21.67 9.39 3.69
N MET A 84 20.57 9.24 4.44
CA MET A 84 19.70 10.36 4.82
C MET A 84 20.44 11.38 5.71
N LEU A 85 21.24 10.90 6.67
CA LEU A 85 22.08 11.75 7.52
C LEU A 85 23.07 12.56 6.67
N THR A 86 23.74 11.90 5.70
CA THR A 86 24.67 12.55 4.78
C THR A 86 24.01 13.69 3.99
N VAL A 87 22.77 13.48 3.52
CA VAL A 87 22.01 14.52 2.80
C VAL A 87 21.66 15.69 3.71
N ILE A 88 21.26 15.42 4.96
CA ILE A 88 20.93 16.44 5.97
C ILE A 88 22.18 17.28 6.30
N GLU A 89 23.33 16.65 6.51
CA GLU A 89 24.60 17.32 6.79
C GLU A 89 25.07 18.18 5.61
N LYS A 90 24.91 17.69 4.37
CA LYS A 90 25.22 18.46 3.14
C LYS A 90 24.40 19.75 3.02
N LEU A 91 23.17 19.75 3.53
CA LEU A 91 22.31 20.94 3.58
C LEU A 91 22.66 21.88 4.73
N GLY A 92 23.61 21.51 5.59
CA GLY A 92 24.03 22.30 6.75
C GLY A 92 23.08 22.20 7.95
N TYR A 93 22.12 21.28 7.92
CA TYR A 93 21.27 21.02 9.08
C TYR A 93 22.05 20.24 10.13
N SER A 94 21.99 20.72 11.37
CA SER A 94 22.59 20.10 12.54
C SER A 94 21.54 19.99 13.64
N LYS A 95 21.69 19.00 14.52
CA LYS A 95 20.82 18.83 15.69
C LYS A 95 21.06 19.91 16.73
#